data_AF-A0A7S1WGD1-F1
#
_entry.id   AF-A0A7S1WGD1-F1
#
_cell.length_a   1.000
_cell.length_b   1.000
_cell.length_c   1.000
_cell.angle_alpha   90.00
_cell.angle_beta   90.00
_cell.angle_gamma   90.00
#
_symmetry.space_group_name_H-M   'P 1'
#
loop_
_entity.id
_entity.type
_entity.pdbx_description
1 polymer ?
#
loop_
_entity_poly.entity_id
_entity_poly.type
_entity_poly.pdbx_seq_one_letter_code
_entity_poly.pdbx_strand_id
1 'polypeptide(L)'
;RSGGASSFAAAAAAAVRARAWRPSGGGLAGLGGRVRTAAAVAEAPASTGGGASSGDSQKQGSTEKKDDKEAPIGWGRFAMYGASGISGIVFLFYFYKAKYDLHKTELLLLERFRTLPLYPAPGPPISEENSRVDPTGLPHDLVDVIAEWFITTDLQESGGVTRDDVLDLFRELGFDEKEPACKEFLMRGEGQLEERRRLTGAGLQESIELLAKLALPPRSEEAGAPRPEPRVGRESVELIRRKLSRVSVVSAAAVMQQAMQPPSMASLPPATMAAAPAAPPDLGDFGAAPAAAPPPPPVQPAASYASSLDVSDNEASIDDDEYQRRMEVARLERIERDLVARLERMGSLSPAEEARLRDVREQRAAL
;
A
#
# COMPACT_ATOMS: atom_id res chain seq x y z
N ARG A 1 19.15 56.11 -13.18
CA ARG A 1 20.04 55.93 -14.36
C ARG A 1 21.41 55.49 -13.84
N SER A 2 21.60 54.18 -13.74
CA SER A 2 22.90 53.50 -13.61
C SER A 2 22.65 52.05 -14.02
N GLY A 3 23.16 51.68 -15.21
CA GLY A 3 23.33 50.28 -15.62
C GLY A 3 24.37 49.62 -14.71
N GLY A 4 24.40 48.30 -14.52
CA GLY A 4 24.13 47.25 -15.49
C GLY A 4 25.44 46.48 -15.64
N ALA A 5 25.54 45.31 -14.99
CA ALA A 5 26.47 44.23 -15.31
C ALA A 5 26.37 43.16 -14.22
N SER A 6 25.82 41.98 -14.55
CA SER A 6 26.39 40.66 -14.24
C SER A 6 25.34 39.56 -14.46
N SER A 7 25.10 39.27 -15.73
CA SER A 7 24.49 38.02 -16.19
C SER A 7 25.60 37.06 -16.59
N PHE A 8 25.95 36.07 -15.76
CA PHE A 8 26.73 34.90 -16.18
C PHE A 8 26.59 33.80 -15.11
N ALA A 9 25.62 32.89 -15.30
CA ALA A 9 25.66 31.50 -14.80
C ALA A 9 24.41 30.73 -15.27
N ALA A 10 24.34 30.44 -16.56
CA ALA A 10 23.45 29.42 -17.12
C ALA A 10 24.16 28.79 -18.32
N ALA A 11 24.71 27.57 -18.15
CA ALA A 11 24.95 26.57 -19.20
C ALA A 11 25.86 25.43 -18.69
N ALA A 12 25.25 24.32 -18.25
CA ALA A 12 25.74 22.93 -18.28
C ALA A 12 24.77 22.10 -17.42
N ALA A 13 24.10 21.03 -17.84
CA ALA A 13 24.26 20.20 -19.02
C ALA A 13 22.89 19.62 -19.40
N ALA A 14 22.46 19.89 -20.63
CA ALA A 14 21.36 19.21 -21.29
C ALA A 14 21.97 18.27 -22.34
N ALA A 15 21.98 16.96 -22.06
CA ALA A 15 22.32 15.94 -23.07
C ALA A 15 21.95 14.53 -22.61
N VAL A 16 20.66 14.17 -22.53
CA VAL A 16 20.24 12.75 -22.66
C VAL A 16 18.94 12.66 -23.47
N ARG A 17 19.13 12.41 -24.78
CA ARG A 17 18.33 11.58 -25.69
C ARG A 17 16.81 11.72 -25.64
N ALA A 18 16.30 12.49 -26.59
CA ALA A 18 14.98 12.27 -27.18
C ALA A 18 14.90 10.85 -27.78
N ARG A 19 14.14 9.96 -27.14
CA ARG A 19 13.61 8.76 -27.77
C ARG A 19 12.13 9.02 -28.01
N ALA A 20 11.79 9.27 -29.26
CA ALA A 20 10.42 9.49 -29.72
C ALA A 20 9.51 8.35 -29.25
N TRP A 21 8.57 8.68 -28.36
CA TRP A 21 7.44 7.81 -28.05
C TRP A 21 6.39 8.01 -29.14
N ARG A 22 6.15 6.94 -29.89
CA ARG A 22 5.14 6.83 -30.94
C ARG A 22 3.84 6.38 -30.26
N PRO A 23 2.75 7.17 -30.27
CA PRO A 23 1.48 6.67 -29.75
C PRO A 23 0.94 5.58 -30.69
N SER A 24 0.72 4.41 -30.13
CA SER A 24 -0.04 3.32 -30.73
C SER A 24 -1.51 3.76 -30.82
N GLY A 25 -1.91 4.24 -32.00
CA GLY A 25 -3.31 4.39 -32.36
C GLY A 25 -3.95 3.01 -32.54
N GLY A 26 -4.76 2.60 -31.58
CA GLY A 26 -5.65 1.44 -31.67
C GLY A 26 -7.09 1.93 -31.61
N GLY A 27 -7.63 2.33 -32.77
CA GLY A 27 -9.01 2.72 -32.93
C GLY A 27 -9.70 1.89 -34.02
N LEU A 28 -10.88 1.38 -33.66
CA LEU A 28 -12.00 0.93 -34.49
C LEU A 28 -11.90 -0.44 -35.19
N ALA A 29 -12.79 -1.36 -34.83
CA ALA A 29 -14.08 -1.53 -35.53
C ALA A 29 -14.84 -2.77 -35.01
N GLY A 30 -16.12 -2.60 -34.70
CA GLY A 30 -17.07 -3.70 -34.49
C GLY A 30 -17.73 -4.12 -35.81
N LEU A 31 -18.09 -5.40 -35.90
CA LEU A 31 -19.06 -6.09 -36.78
C LEU A 31 -18.82 -7.60 -36.50
N GLY A 32 -19.76 -8.47 -36.15
CA GLY A 32 -21.12 -8.64 -36.63
C GLY A 32 -21.27 -10.10 -37.09
N GLY A 33 -21.98 -10.92 -36.30
CA GLY A 33 -22.86 -12.02 -36.73
C GLY A 33 -22.41 -13.18 -37.66
N ARG A 34 -22.71 -14.40 -37.16
CA ARG A 34 -23.30 -15.60 -37.82
C ARG A 34 -22.43 -16.72 -38.44
N VAL A 35 -22.46 -17.86 -37.73
CA VAL A 35 -22.84 -19.25 -38.12
C VAL A 35 -22.55 -19.75 -39.55
N ARG A 36 -21.75 -20.83 -39.68
CA ARG A 36 -22.15 -22.20 -40.14
C ARG A 36 -20.97 -23.14 -40.47
N THR A 37 -20.98 -24.29 -39.78
CA THR A 37 -20.80 -25.70 -40.21
C THR A 37 -19.66 -26.17 -41.15
N ALA A 38 -19.02 -27.25 -40.66
CA ALA A 38 -18.72 -28.55 -41.31
C ALA A 38 -17.29 -28.87 -41.81
N ALA A 39 -16.72 -29.88 -41.13
CA ALA A 39 -16.09 -31.12 -41.63
C ALA A 39 -14.80 -31.12 -42.48
N ALA A 40 -13.76 -31.76 -41.95
CA ALA A 40 -13.04 -32.93 -42.53
C ALA A 40 -11.75 -33.18 -41.70
N VAL A 41 -11.63 -34.30 -40.97
CA VAL A 41 -10.90 -35.53 -41.34
C VAL A 41 -9.41 -35.30 -41.66
N ALA A 42 -8.53 -35.71 -40.74
CA ALA A 42 -7.24 -36.33 -41.06
C ALA A 42 -6.68 -37.04 -39.82
N GLU A 43 -6.88 -38.35 -39.81
CA GLU A 43 -6.24 -39.36 -38.99
C GLU A 43 -4.95 -39.79 -39.69
N ALA A 44 -3.81 -39.87 -39.00
CA ALA A 44 -2.69 -40.71 -39.41
C ALA A 44 -1.71 -40.98 -38.24
N PRO A 45 -1.31 -42.24 -38.02
CA PRO A 45 -0.41 -42.70 -36.95
C PRO A 45 1.01 -43.02 -37.45
N ALA A 46 1.99 -43.07 -36.53
CA ALA A 46 3.25 -43.84 -36.65
C ALA A 46 3.86 -43.97 -35.24
N SER A 47 3.85 -45.14 -34.58
CA SER A 47 4.73 -46.33 -34.75
C SER A 47 6.22 -46.01 -34.51
N THR A 48 6.81 -46.44 -33.38
CA THR A 48 7.40 -47.78 -33.07
C THR A 48 8.93 -47.77 -33.26
N GLY A 49 9.69 -48.07 -32.20
CA GLY A 49 10.86 -48.94 -32.31
C GLY A 49 12.16 -48.54 -31.59
N GLY A 50 12.60 -49.41 -30.66
CA GLY A 50 13.99 -49.60 -30.22
C GLY A 50 14.30 -49.05 -28.82
N GLY A 51 14.56 -49.81 -27.75
CA GLY A 51 14.96 -51.21 -27.62
C GLY A 51 16.47 -51.32 -27.36
N ALA A 52 16.86 -51.51 -26.09
CA ALA A 52 18.14 -52.03 -25.54
C ALA A 52 18.40 -51.32 -24.18
N SER A 53 18.91 -51.90 -23.11
CA SER A 53 19.41 -53.24 -22.80
C SER A 53 19.51 -53.32 -21.27
N SER A 54 19.21 -54.49 -20.73
CA SER A 54 19.51 -54.95 -19.38
C SER A 54 21.02 -54.93 -19.06
N GLY A 55 21.35 -54.97 -17.76
CA GLY A 55 22.67 -55.28 -17.22
C GLY A 55 22.97 -54.43 -15.97
N ASP A 56 22.55 -54.81 -14.76
CA ASP A 56 23.13 -55.86 -13.91
C ASP A 56 24.54 -55.54 -13.39
N SER A 57 24.79 -55.92 -12.13
CA SER A 57 26.08 -56.01 -11.43
C SER A 57 26.69 -54.72 -10.84
N GLN A 58 26.11 -54.20 -9.73
CA GLN A 58 26.93 -53.47 -8.75
C GLN A 58 27.61 -54.47 -7.81
N LYS A 59 28.76 -54.93 -8.30
CA LYS A 59 29.72 -55.80 -7.63
C LYS A 59 30.31 -55.07 -6.43
N GLN A 60 29.93 -55.54 -5.25
CA GLN A 60 30.63 -55.35 -3.99
C GLN A 60 32.04 -55.95 -4.15
N GLY A 61 33.08 -55.12 -4.14
CA GLY A 61 34.44 -55.59 -4.40
C GLY A 61 35.53 -54.56 -4.16
N SER A 62 36.27 -54.80 -3.08
CA SER A 62 37.66 -54.40 -2.81
C SER A 62 38.01 -52.91 -2.84
N THR A 63 38.09 -52.38 -1.62
CA THR A 63 39.17 -51.57 -1.07
C THR A 63 40.53 -51.85 -1.71
N GLU A 64 40.81 -51.26 -2.86
CA GLU A 64 42.17 -51.07 -3.36
C GLU A 64 42.53 -49.62 -3.08
N LYS A 65 43.44 -49.41 -2.11
CA LYS A 65 44.18 -48.16 -1.91
C LYS A 65 44.97 -47.89 -3.18
N LYS A 66 44.32 -47.34 -4.19
CA LYS A 66 44.99 -46.70 -5.30
C LYS A 66 45.50 -45.40 -4.73
N ASP A 67 46.83 -45.26 -4.65
CA ASP A 67 47.48 -43.99 -4.46
C ASP A 67 47.00 -43.07 -5.59
N ASP A 68 45.93 -42.34 -5.32
CA ASP A 68 45.39 -41.29 -6.16
C ASP A 68 46.46 -40.20 -6.18
N LYS A 69 47.41 -40.36 -7.10
CA LYS A 69 48.32 -39.31 -7.53
C LYS A 69 47.44 -38.10 -7.83
N GLU A 70 47.48 -37.13 -6.93
CA GLU A 70 46.65 -35.92 -6.93
C GLU A 70 46.63 -35.34 -8.35
N ALA A 71 45.56 -35.63 -9.08
CA ALA A 71 45.39 -35.08 -10.41
C ALA A 71 45.36 -33.55 -10.23
N PRO A 72 46.19 -32.80 -10.98
CA PRO A 72 46.29 -31.36 -10.79
C PRO A 72 44.88 -30.76 -10.85
N ILE A 73 44.55 -29.96 -9.82
CA ILE A 73 43.24 -29.31 -9.71
C ILE A 73 42.96 -28.58 -11.02
N GLY A 74 41.99 -29.08 -11.78
CA GLY A 74 41.62 -28.47 -13.06
C GLY A 74 41.18 -27.02 -12.85
N TRP A 75 41.48 -26.16 -13.82
CA TRP A 75 41.12 -24.74 -13.81
C TRP A 75 39.65 -24.47 -13.47
N GLY A 76 38.73 -25.37 -13.84
CA GLY A 76 37.31 -25.26 -13.49
C GLY A 76 37.04 -25.32 -11.98
N ARG A 77 37.73 -26.19 -11.24
CA ARG A 77 37.60 -26.26 -9.77
C ARG A 77 38.15 -24.99 -9.13
N PHE A 78 39.29 -24.49 -9.60
CA PHE A 78 39.86 -23.24 -9.11
C PHE A 78 38.92 -22.06 -9.32
N ALA A 79 38.33 -21.91 -10.51
CA ALA A 79 37.36 -20.86 -10.80
C ALA A 79 36.10 -20.97 -9.92
N MET A 80 35.62 -22.19 -9.67
CA MET A 80 34.47 -22.44 -8.78
C MET A 80 34.77 -22.04 -7.34
N TYR A 81 35.95 -22.40 -6.80
CA TYR A 81 36.38 -21.98 -5.46
C TYR A 81 36.57 -20.46 -5.38
N GLY A 82 37.17 -19.85 -6.40
CA GLY A 82 37.33 -18.39 -6.46
C GLY A 82 35.98 -17.66 -6.45
N ALA A 83 35.04 -18.09 -7.29
CA ALA A 83 33.70 -17.52 -7.33
C ALA A 83 32.94 -17.71 -6.01
N SER A 84 33.06 -18.89 -5.38
CA SER A 84 32.47 -19.17 -4.07
C SER A 84 33.03 -18.26 -2.98
N GLY A 85 34.36 -18.06 -2.95
CA GLY A 85 35.01 -17.16 -2.00
C GLY A 85 34.58 -15.70 -2.18
N ILE A 86 34.53 -15.21 -3.42
CA ILE A 86 34.05 -13.85 -3.72
C ILE A 86 32.58 -13.70 -3.31
N SER A 87 31.74 -14.68 -3.63
CA SER A 87 30.32 -14.67 -3.25
C SER A 87 30.15 -14.60 -1.73
N GLY A 88 30.91 -15.40 -0.98
CA GLY A 88 30.91 -15.38 0.49
C GLY A 88 31.34 -14.02 1.07
N ILE A 89 32.39 -13.40 0.52
CA ILE A 89 32.86 -12.08 0.96
C ILE A 89 31.81 -11.01 0.68
N VAL A 90 31.19 -11.03 -0.51
CA VAL A 90 30.11 -10.09 -0.87
C VAL A 90 28.92 -10.28 0.07
N PHE A 91 28.52 -11.53 0.35
CA PHE A 91 27.45 -11.83 1.30
C PHE A 91 27.78 -11.29 2.70
N LEU A 92 28.98 -11.55 3.24
CA LEU A 92 29.41 -11.05 4.55
C LEU A 92 29.42 -9.51 4.59
N PHE A 93 29.86 -8.85 3.52
CA PHE A 93 29.84 -7.39 3.41
C PHE A 93 28.42 -6.82 3.53
N TYR A 94 27.46 -7.40 2.81
CA TYR A 94 26.06 -6.99 2.90
C TYR A 94 25.43 -7.36 4.24
N PHE A 95 25.79 -8.51 4.82
CA PHE A 95 25.33 -8.95 6.13
C PHE A 95 25.77 -8.01 7.25
N TYR A 96 27.03 -7.55 7.19
CA TYR A 96 27.54 -6.53 8.08
C TYR A 96 26.79 -5.19 7.90
N LYS A 97 26.58 -4.76 6.65
CA LYS A 97 25.84 -3.52 6.33
C LYS A 97 24.38 -3.57 6.82
N ALA A 98 23.77 -4.75 6.80
CA ALA A 98 22.41 -4.99 7.28
C ALA A 98 22.31 -5.10 8.82
N LYS A 99 23.39 -4.87 9.56
CA LYS A 99 23.46 -5.06 11.02
C LYS A 99 23.08 -6.49 11.45
N TYR A 100 23.56 -7.48 10.71
CA TYR A 100 23.35 -8.92 10.98
C TYR A 100 21.90 -9.39 10.84
N ASP A 101 21.06 -8.65 10.10
CA ASP A 101 19.69 -9.03 9.76
C ASP A 101 19.67 -9.76 8.41
N LEU A 102 19.36 -11.05 8.42
CA LEU A 102 19.34 -11.90 7.21
C LEU A 102 18.32 -11.39 6.17
N HIS A 103 17.15 -10.92 6.60
CA HIS A 103 16.09 -10.48 5.69
C HIS A 103 16.50 -9.19 4.96
N LYS A 104 17.09 -8.23 5.68
CA LYS A 104 17.63 -7.02 5.06
C LYS A 104 18.80 -7.32 4.12
N THR A 105 19.61 -8.32 4.46
CA THR A 105 20.74 -8.75 3.62
C THR A 105 20.26 -9.31 2.29
N GLU A 106 19.22 -10.14 2.32
CA GLU A 106 18.58 -10.65 1.11
C GLU A 106 18.02 -9.52 0.25
N LEU A 107 17.31 -8.56 0.85
CA LEU A 107 16.74 -7.41 0.13
C LEU A 107 17.84 -6.58 -0.57
N LEU A 108 18.93 -6.28 0.12
CA LEU A 108 20.06 -5.51 -0.42
C LEU A 108 20.80 -6.26 -1.53
N LEU A 109 20.97 -7.59 -1.39
CA LEU A 109 21.56 -8.43 -2.43
C LEU A 109 20.65 -8.45 -3.66
N LEU A 110 19.34 -8.63 -3.50
CA LEU A 110 18.38 -8.61 -4.60
C LEU A 110 18.38 -7.25 -5.33
N GLU A 111 18.35 -6.14 -4.60
CA GLU A 111 18.50 -4.81 -5.19
C GLU A 111 19.79 -4.71 -6.01
N ARG A 112 20.91 -5.20 -5.47
CA ARG A 112 22.18 -5.17 -6.20
C ARG A 112 22.18 -6.06 -7.43
N PHE A 113 21.65 -7.28 -7.35
CA PHE A 113 21.53 -8.20 -8.48
C PHE A 113 20.64 -7.61 -9.57
N ARG A 114 19.56 -6.90 -9.21
CA ARG A 114 18.69 -6.19 -10.17
C ARG A 114 19.36 -5.00 -10.85
N THR A 115 20.41 -4.43 -10.26
CA THR A 115 21.22 -3.37 -10.88
C THR A 115 22.35 -3.88 -11.79
N LEU A 116 22.54 -5.20 -11.90
CA LEU A 116 23.55 -5.73 -12.83
C LEU A 116 23.15 -5.43 -14.28
N PRO A 117 24.13 -5.15 -15.17
CA PRO A 117 23.85 -4.78 -16.56
C PRO A 117 23.21 -5.91 -17.40
N LEU A 118 23.10 -7.12 -16.86
CA LEU A 118 22.34 -8.22 -17.48
C LEU A 118 20.82 -8.07 -17.31
N TYR A 119 20.36 -7.27 -16.35
CA TYR A 119 18.94 -7.00 -16.15
C TYR A 119 18.60 -5.62 -16.72
N PRO A 120 17.40 -5.43 -17.29
CA PRO A 120 16.91 -4.10 -17.61
C PRO A 120 16.90 -3.27 -16.33
N ALA A 121 17.30 -2.00 -16.45
CA ALA A 121 17.29 -1.09 -15.30
C ALA A 121 15.89 -1.10 -14.66
N PRO A 122 15.80 -1.21 -13.32
CA PRO A 122 14.51 -1.16 -12.66
C PRO A 122 13.77 0.11 -13.09
N GLY A 123 12.50 -0.04 -13.45
CA GLY A 123 11.65 1.11 -13.74
C GLY A 123 11.57 2.06 -12.55
N PRO A 124 11.04 3.28 -12.75
CA PRO A 124 10.75 4.16 -11.62
C PRO A 124 9.88 3.40 -10.60
N PRO A 125 10.09 3.60 -9.29
CA PRO A 125 9.28 2.93 -8.29
C PRO A 125 7.82 3.33 -8.49
N ILE A 126 6.89 2.42 -8.17
CA ILE A 126 5.44 2.66 -8.28
C ILE A 126 5.04 3.92 -7.50
N SER A 127 5.73 4.23 -6.39
CA SER A 127 5.54 5.47 -5.66
C SER A 127 5.89 6.73 -6.45
N GLU A 128 6.94 6.69 -7.29
CA GLU A 128 7.28 7.80 -8.17
C GLU A 128 6.24 7.93 -9.28
N GLU A 129 5.79 6.81 -9.87
CA GLU A 129 4.71 6.83 -10.86
C GLU A 129 3.42 7.40 -10.27
N ASN A 130 3.04 6.97 -9.05
CA ASN A 130 1.85 7.46 -8.34
C ASN A 130 2.00 8.91 -7.84
N SER A 131 3.23 9.38 -7.63
CA SER A 131 3.49 10.78 -7.23
C SER A 131 3.38 11.76 -8.40
N ARG A 132 3.40 11.26 -9.65
CA ARG A 132 3.26 12.10 -10.82
C ARG A 132 1.79 12.44 -11.02
N VAL A 133 1.47 13.69 -10.79
CA VAL A 133 0.17 14.26 -11.08
C VAL A 133 0.16 14.68 -12.55
N ASP A 134 -0.73 14.10 -13.36
CA ASP A 134 -0.91 14.53 -14.75
C ASP A 134 -1.86 15.73 -14.78
N PRO A 135 -1.41 16.92 -15.23
CA PRO A 135 -2.25 18.11 -15.31
C PRO A 135 -3.37 17.98 -16.35
N THR A 136 -3.36 16.96 -17.21
CA THR A 136 -4.42 16.65 -18.21
C THR A 136 -4.82 17.84 -19.11
N GLY A 137 -3.91 18.81 -19.29
CA GLY A 137 -4.11 20.01 -20.09
C GLY A 137 -4.61 21.24 -19.32
N LEU A 138 -4.78 21.14 -18.00
CA LEU A 138 -5.05 22.28 -17.13
C LEU A 138 -3.79 23.15 -16.93
N PRO A 139 -3.96 24.45 -16.61
CA PRO A 139 -2.84 25.30 -16.20
C PRO A 139 -2.16 24.75 -14.92
N HIS A 140 -0.83 24.69 -14.92
CA HIS A 140 -0.06 24.19 -13.76
C HIS A 140 -0.38 24.94 -12.46
N ASP A 141 -0.52 26.27 -12.51
CA ASP A 141 -0.87 27.08 -11.34
C ASP A 141 -2.18 26.65 -10.67
N LEU A 142 -3.15 26.16 -11.44
CA LEU A 142 -4.42 25.68 -10.93
C LEU A 142 -4.27 24.28 -10.31
N VAL A 143 -3.51 23.41 -10.96
CA VAL A 143 -3.22 22.06 -10.45
C VAL A 143 -2.48 22.13 -9.12
N ASP A 144 -1.49 23.01 -9.02
CA ASP A 144 -0.70 23.22 -7.80
C ASP A 144 -1.58 23.68 -6.64
N VAL A 145 -2.48 24.65 -6.89
CA VAL A 145 -3.37 25.19 -5.87
C VAL A 145 -4.45 24.18 -5.45
N ILE A 146 -4.91 23.32 -6.36
CA ILE A 146 -5.81 22.21 -6.03
C ILE A 146 -5.10 21.14 -5.22
N ALA A 147 -3.86 20.79 -5.59
CA ALA A 147 -3.06 19.85 -4.82
C ALA A 147 -2.80 20.37 -3.40
N GLU A 148 -2.49 21.65 -3.25
CA GLU A 148 -2.33 22.30 -1.93
C GLU A 148 -3.63 22.26 -1.11
N TRP A 149 -4.76 22.59 -1.72
CA TRP A 149 -6.08 22.46 -1.07
C TRP A 149 -6.36 21.03 -0.64
N PHE A 150 -6.15 20.07 -1.54
CA PHE A 150 -6.42 18.66 -1.30
C PHE A 150 -5.61 18.12 -0.12
N ILE A 151 -4.29 18.37 -0.10
CA ILE A 151 -3.41 17.96 1.01
C ILE A 151 -3.83 18.62 2.32
N THR A 152 -4.20 19.90 2.27
CA THR A 152 -4.62 20.63 3.48
C THR A 152 -5.91 20.04 4.07
N THR A 153 -6.90 19.74 3.22
CA THR A 153 -8.16 19.11 3.64
C THR A 153 -7.93 17.68 4.15
N ASP A 154 -7.13 16.89 3.45
CA ASP A 154 -6.79 15.51 3.83
C ASP A 154 -6.14 15.42 5.22
N LEU A 155 -5.29 16.40 5.56
CA LEU A 155 -4.64 16.48 6.87
C LEU A 155 -5.59 16.93 7.99
N GLN A 156 -6.68 17.63 7.65
CA GLN A 156 -7.65 18.12 8.63
C GLN A 156 -8.72 17.09 8.96
N GLU A 157 -9.11 16.29 7.97
CA GLU A 157 -10.18 15.31 8.11
C GLU A 157 -9.60 13.93 8.37
N SER A 158 -10.05 13.26 9.44
CA SER A 158 -9.57 11.91 9.76
C SER A 158 -9.96 10.85 8.72
N GLY A 159 -10.92 11.16 7.86
CA GLY A 159 -11.37 10.31 6.76
C GLY A 159 -10.70 10.62 5.42
N GLY A 160 -9.82 11.62 5.38
CA GLY A 160 -9.27 12.18 4.14
C GLY A 160 -10.33 12.94 3.33
N VAL A 161 -9.97 13.35 2.11
CA VAL A 161 -10.88 14.10 1.22
C VAL A 161 -11.97 13.18 0.66
N THR A 162 -13.24 13.53 0.89
CA THR A 162 -14.37 12.78 0.33
C THR A 162 -14.75 13.26 -1.06
N ARG A 163 -15.48 12.42 -1.82
CA ARG A 163 -16.01 12.81 -3.13
C ARG A 163 -16.97 14.00 -3.03
N ASP A 164 -17.71 14.12 -1.93
CA ASP A 164 -18.60 15.25 -1.68
C ASP A 164 -17.82 16.57 -1.56
N ASP A 165 -16.68 16.57 -0.86
CA ASP A 165 -15.84 17.78 -0.71
C ASP A 165 -15.30 18.30 -2.05
N VAL A 166 -14.94 17.37 -2.94
CA VAL A 166 -14.48 17.70 -4.30
C VAL A 166 -15.61 18.28 -5.13
N LEU A 167 -16.81 17.68 -5.06
CA LEU A 167 -17.99 18.17 -5.76
C LEU A 167 -18.43 19.55 -5.24
N ASP A 168 -18.39 19.77 -3.93
CA ASP A 168 -18.68 21.06 -3.30
C ASP A 168 -17.67 22.13 -3.70
N LEU A 169 -16.38 21.79 -3.76
CA LEU A 169 -15.36 22.69 -4.31
C LEU A 169 -15.68 23.07 -5.76
N PHE A 170 -16.05 22.11 -6.60
CA PHE A 170 -16.29 22.38 -8.03
C PHE A 170 -17.60 23.12 -8.25
N ARG A 171 -18.59 22.92 -7.37
CA ARG A 171 -19.79 23.74 -7.31
C ARG A 171 -19.46 25.19 -6.99
N GLU A 172 -18.55 25.45 -6.06
CA GLU A 172 -18.06 26.81 -5.76
C GLU A 172 -17.31 27.44 -6.94
N LEU A 173 -16.64 26.63 -7.77
CA LEU A 173 -16.01 27.06 -9.02
C LEU A 173 -17.03 27.34 -10.14
N GLY A 174 -18.32 27.07 -9.92
CA GLY A 174 -19.41 27.35 -10.85
C GLY A 174 -19.80 26.18 -11.75
N PHE A 175 -19.33 24.95 -11.46
CA PHE A 175 -19.75 23.75 -12.17
C PHE A 175 -21.07 23.20 -11.61
N ASP A 176 -21.94 22.70 -12.48
CA ASP A 176 -23.16 22.03 -12.05
C ASP A 176 -22.87 20.56 -11.75
N GLU A 177 -23.34 20.10 -10.59
CA GLU A 177 -23.22 18.72 -10.15
C GLU A 177 -24.02 17.76 -11.06
N LYS A 178 -25.03 18.29 -11.78
CA LYS A 178 -25.82 17.49 -12.73
C LYS A 178 -25.05 17.11 -13.99
N GLU A 179 -23.88 17.70 -14.23
CA GLU A 179 -23.03 17.37 -15.38
C GLU A 179 -22.64 15.88 -15.38
N PRO A 180 -22.57 15.24 -16.57
CA PRO A 180 -22.33 13.80 -16.67
C PRO A 180 -20.97 13.39 -16.11
N ALA A 181 -19.96 14.27 -16.18
CA ALA A 181 -18.63 14.02 -15.61
C ALA A 181 -18.68 13.93 -14.07
N CYS A 182 -19.45 14.79 -13.40
CA CYS A 182 -19.67 14.74 -11.95
C CYS A 182 -20.37 13.44 -11.54
N LYS A 183 -21.39 13.02 -12.32
CA LYS A 183 -22.07 11.73 -12.09
C LYS A 183 -21.13 10.55 -12.29
N GLU A 184 -20.32 10.54 -13.36
CA GLU A 184 -19.34 9.47 -13.60
C GLU A 184 -18.31 9.38 -12.46
N PHE A 185 -17.85 10.54 -11.96
CA PHE A 185 -16.95 10.62 -10.81
C PHE A 185 -17.59 10.06 -9.54
N LEU A 186 -18.84 10.42 -9.25
CA LEU A 186 -19.57 9.89 -8.10
C LEU A 186 -19.81 8.38 -8.21
N MET A 187 -20.12 7.88 -9.41
CA MET A 187 -20.38 6.46 -9.66
C MET A 187 -19.11 5.59 -9.59
N ARG A 188 -17.90 6.18 -9.68
CA ARG A 188 -16.64 5.47 -9.40
C ARG A 188 -16.45 5.15 -7.92
N GLY A 189 -17.14 5.86 -7.03
CA GLY A 189 -17.07 5.61 -5.59
C GLY A 189 -17.64 4.25 -5.19
N GLU A 190 -17.08 3.67 -4.14
CA GLU A 190 -17.55 2.41 -3.58
C GLU A 190 -18.92 2.57 -2.89
N GLY A 191 -19.74 1.52 -2.93
CA GLY A 191 -21.05 1.48 -2.28
C GLY A 191 -22.23 1.42 -3.26
N GLN A 192 -23.39 1.00 -2.74
CA GLN A 192 -24.62 0.86 -3.54
C GLN A 192 -25.49 2.12 -3.53
N LEU A 193 -25.48 2.86 -2.41
CA LEU A 193 -26.26 4.09 -2.22
C LEU A 193 -25.42 5.30 -2.63
N GLU A 194 -26.07 6.30 -3.24
CA GLU A 194 -25.43 7.55 -3.64
C GLU A 194 -24.79 8.27 -2.45
N GLU A 195 -25.48 8.33 -1.31
CA GLU A 195 -24.97 8.93 -0.08
C GLU A 195 -23.67 8.27 0.41
N ARG A 196 -23.57 6.94 0.30
CA ARG A 196 -22.34 6.23 0.66
C ARG A 196 -21.21 6.56 -0.31
N ARG A 197 -21.51 6.68 -1.60
CA ARG A 197 -20.53 7.07 -2.62
C ARG A 197 -20.01 8.48 -2.41
N ARG A 198 -20.84 9.42 -1.96
CA ARG A 198 -20.41 10.78 -1.61
C ARG A 198 -19.36 10.78 -0.50
N LEU A 199 -19.57 9.93 0.51
CA LEU A 199 -18.67 9.79 1.66
C LEU A 199 -17.42 8.96 1.37
N THR A 200 -17.27 8.38 0.18
CA THR A 200 -16.05 7.63 -0.16
C THR A 200 -14.89 8.57 -0.45
N GLY A 201 -13.68 8.16 -0.05
CA GLY A 201 -12.46 8.92 -0.31
C GLY A 201 -12.22 9.11 -1.81
N ALA A 202 -11.80 10.31 -2.19
CA ALA A 202 -11.42 10.67 -3.55
C ALA A 202 -9.89 10.72 -3.69
N GLY A 203 -9.36 10.41 -4.88
CA GLY A 203 -7.95 10.64 -5.18
C GLY A 203 -7.69 12.06 -5.72
N LEU A 204 -6.49 12.61 -5.47
CA LEU A 204 -6.08 13.89 -6.08
C LEU A 204 -6.11 13.83 -7.61
N GLN A 205 -5.57 12.76 -8.20
CA GLN A 205 -5.56 12.55 -9.64
C GLN A 205 -6.99 12.46 -10.22
N GLU A 206 -7.90 11.75 -9.55
CA GLU A 206 -9.31 11.67 -9.97
C GLU A 206 -9.99 13.04 -9.93
N SER A 207 -9.67 13.86 -8.93
CA SER A 207 -10.20 15.21 -8.77
C SER A 207 -9.73 16.13 -9.90
N ILE A 208 -8.44 16.06 -10.25
CA ILE A 208 -7.84 16.82 -11.35
C ILE A 208 -8.42 16.37 -12.70
N GLU A 209 -8.59 15.06 -12.91
CA GLU A 209 -9.22 14.53 -14.11
C GLU A 209 -10.67 14.98 -14.26
N LEU A 210 -11.44 15.00 -13.16
CA LEU A 210 -12.79 15.56 -13.17
C LEU A 210 -12.75 17.04 -13.56
N LEU A 211 -11.86 17.83 -12.96
CA LEU A 211 -11.76 19.24 -13.32
C LEU A 211 -11.37 19.44 -14.78
N ALA A 212 -10.44 18.64 -15.30
CA ALA A 212 -10.04 18.71 -16.70
C ALA A 212 -11.21 18.39 -17.63
N LYS A 213 -12.02 17.36 -17.31
CA LYS A 213 -13.25 17.03 -18.06
C LYS A 213 -14.29 18.16 -18.06
N LEU A 214 -14.39 18.92 -16.96
CA LEU A 214 -15.34 20.02 -16.80
C LEU A 214 -14.83 21.35 -17.42
N ALA A 215 -13.53 21.61 -17.27
CA ALA A 215 -12.88 22.87 -17.67
C ALA A 215 -12.53 22.91 -19.15
N LEU A 216 -12.13 21.76 -19.71
CA LEU A 216 -11.74 21.65 -21.11
C LEU A 216 -12.96 21.22 -21.92
N PRO A 217 -13.24 21.89 -23.05
CA PRO A 217 -14.31 21.48 -23.93
C PRO A 217 -14.04 20.06 -24.45
N PRO A 218 -15.09 19.28 -24.76
CA PRO A 218 -14.93 17.96 -25.34
C PRO A 218 -14.05 18.08 -26.57
N ARG A 219 -12.99 17.27 -26.60
CA ARG A 219 -11.98 17.31 -27.67
C ARG A 219 -12.67 16.93 -28.97
N SER A 220 -13.13 17.92 -29.73
CA SER A 220 -13.63 17.70 -31.08
C SER A 220 -12.50 17.06 -31.88
N GLU A 221 -12.77 15.93 -32.52
CA GLU A 221 -11.78 15.18 -33.30
C GLU A 221 -11.30 15.93 -34.55
N GLU A 222 -11.84 17.13 -34.83
CA GLU A 222 -11.35 18.03 -35.86
C GLU A 222 -9.94 18.56 -35.51
N ALA A 223 -8.94 17.81 -35.96
CA ALA A 223 -7.52 17.88 -35.63
C ALA A 223 -6.75 19.16 -36.04
N GLY A 224 -7.41 20.32 -36.12
CA GLY A 224 -6.77 21.57 -36.53
C GLY A 224 -7.35 22.86 -35.97
N ALA A 225 -8.44 22.81 -35.19
CA ALA A 225 -8.99 24.02 -34.59
C ALA A 225 -8.10 24.51 -33.41
N PRO A 226 -7.89 25.83 -33.27
CA PRO A 226 -7.22 26.39 -32.09
C PRO A 226 -7.96 25.92 -30.83
N ARG A 227 -7.20 25.42 -29.83
CA ARG A 227 -7.79 24.92 -28.59
C ARG A 227 -8.60 26.05 -27.94
N PRO A 228 -9.88 25.82 -27.61
CA PRO A 228 -10.66 26.84 -26.94
C PRO A 228 -10.03 27.13 -25.57
N GLU A 229 -10.13 28.37 -25.13
CA GLU A 229 -9.66 28.74 -23.80
C GLU A 229 -10.40 27.92 -22.75
N PRO A 230 -9.69 27.39 -21.74
CA PRO A 230 -10.32 26.65 -20.65
C PRO A 230 -11.34 27.53 -19.95
N ARG A 231 -12.49 26.95 -19.57
CA ARG A 231 -13.55 27.67 -18.85
C ARG A 231 -13.10 28.17 -17.48
N VAL A 232 -12.01 27.60 -16.97
CA VAL A 232 -11.41 27.90 -15.67
C VAL A 232 -10.22 28.82 -15.85
N GLY A 233 -10.35 30.05 -15.35
CA GLY A 233 -9.34 31.09 -15.46
C GLY A 233 -8.60 31.38 -14.15
N ARG A 234 -7.97 32.56 -14.09
CA ARG A 234 -7.26 33.06 -12.89
C ARG A 234 -8.18 33.24 -11.68
N GLU A 235 -9.45 33.57 -11.92
CA GLU A 235 -10.44 33.77 -10.86
C GLU A 235 -10.64 32.53 -9.99
N SER A 236 -10.61 31.35 -10.61
CA SER A 236 -10.73 30.06 -9.92
C SER A 236 -9.53 29.77 -9.03
N VAL A 237 -8.32 30.12 -9.48
CA VAL A 237 -7.09 30.03 -8.67
C VAL A 237 -7.18 30.93 -7.45
N GLU A 238 -7.66 32.16 -7.62
CA GLU A 238 -7.85 33.11 -6.51
C GLU A 238 -8.92 32.65 -5.52
N LEU A 239 -9.99 32.04 -6.01
CA LEU A 239 -11.05 31.47 -5.17
C LEU A 239 -10.51 30.35 -4.28
N ILE A 240 -9.78 29.38 -4.86
CA ILE A 240 -9.23 28.26 -4.10
C ILE A 240 -8.17 28.76 -3.10
N ARG A 241 -7.30 29.71 -3.49
CA ARG A 241 -6.37 30.36 -2.56
C ARG A 241 -7.07 31.07 -1.41
N ARG A 242 -8.20 31.73 -1.69
CA ARG A 242 -9.03 32.34 -0.65
C ARG A 242 -9.60 31.28 0.29
N LYS A 243 -10.03 30.12 -0.22
CA LYS A 243 -10.50 29.00 0.59
C LYS A 243 -9.38 28.44 1.48
N LEU A 244 -8.21 28.18 0.91
CA LEU A 244 -7.00 27.77 1.62
C LEU A 244 -6.63 28.73 2.76
N SER A 245 -6.69 30.04 2.52
CA SER A 245 -6.38 31.04 3.53
C SER A 245 -7.31 30.96 4.75
N ARG A 246 -8.59 30.62 4.55
CA ARG A 246 -9.55 30.44 5.65
C ARG A 246 -9.26 29.18 6.46
N VAL A 247 -8.81 28.14 5.77
CA VAL A 247 -8.54 26.82 6.36
C VAL A 247 -7.26 26.83 7.22
N SER A 248 -6.20 27.55 6.82
CA SER A 248 -4.93 27.57 7.57
C SER A 248 -5.02 28.25 8.94
N VAL A 249 -5.87 29.28 9.08
CA VAL A 249 -5.92 30.11 10.30
C VAL A 249 -6.53 29.36 11.48
N VAL A 250 -7.45 28.43 11.21
CA VAL A 250 -8.20 27.72 12.26
C VAL A 250 -7.40 26.55 12.83
N SER A 251 -6.65 25.82 11.99
CA SER A 251 -5.89 24.64 12.43
C SER A 251 -4.65 25.00 13.25
N ALA A 252 -3.85 25.97 12.79
CA ALA A 252 -2.63 26.38 13.50
C ALA A 252 -2.94 27.02 14.87
N ALA A 253 -4.00 27.84 14.94
CA ALA A 253 -4.39 28.50 16.19
C ALA A 253 -4.97 27.50 17.21
N ALA A 254 -5.76 26.52 16.77
CA ALA A 254 -6.33 25.50 17.65
C ALA A 254 -5.25 24.58 18.22
N VAL A 255 -4.33 24.10 17.38
CA VAL A 255 -3.21 23.25 17.84
C VAL A 255 -2.29 24.04 18.78
N MET A 256 -2.02 25.31 18.48
CA MET A 256 -1.19 26.15 19.35
C MET A 256 -1.90 26.51 20.67
N GLN A 257 -3.21 26.80 20.64
CA GLN A 257 -3.99 27.02 21.87
C GLN A 257 -4.08 25.75 22.72
N GLN A 258 -4.22 24.59 22.10
CA GLN A 258 -4.23 23.32 22.81
C GLN A 258 -2.85 22.97 23.39
N ALA A 259 -1.77 23.38 22.73
CA ALA A 259 -0.41 23.27 23.27
C ALA A 259 -0.09 24.31 24.36
N MET A 260 -0.74 25.48 24.32
CA MET A 260 -0.54 26.56 25.30
C MET A 260 -1.49 26.50 26.49
N GLN A 261 -2.55 25.69 26.45
CA GLN A 261 -3.36 25.45 27.64
C GLN A 261 -2.53 24.66 28.65
N PRO A 262 -2.12 25.27 29.79
CA PRO A 262 -1.48 24.50 30.85
C PRO A 262 -2.46 23.42 31.28
N PRO A 263 -1.98 22.18 31.59
CA PRO A 263 -2.84 21.11 32.06
C PRO A 263 -3.62 21.63 33.26
N SER A 264 -4.90 21.95 33.05
CA SER A 264 -5.73 22.51 34.10
C SER A 264 -5.90 21.41 35.14
N MET A 265 -5.28 21.60 36.31
CA MET A 265 -5.54 20.84 37.53
C MET A 265 -6.95 21.18 38.05
N ALA A 266 -7.96 20.95 37.23
CA ALA A 266 -9.35 21.22 37.53
C ALA A 266 -9.94 20.01 38.26
N SER A 267 -9.93 20.14 39.59
CA SER A 267 -10.91 19.61 40.53
C SER A 267 -11.36 18.15 40.35
N LEU A 268 -10.80 17.29 41.19
CA LEU A 268 -11.44 16.06 41.65
C LEU A 268 -12.93 16.32 41.98
N PRO A 269 -13.88 15.54 41.42
CA PRO A 269 -15.26 15.62 41.86
C PRO A 269 -15.36 15.20 43.34
N PRO A 270 -16.17 15.91 44.16
CA PRO A 270 -16.36 15.54 45.56
C PRO A 270 -17.00 14.15 45.66
N ALA A 271 -16.37 13.27 46.42
CA ALA A 271 -16.85 11.93 46.72
C ALA A 271 -18.23 12.01 47.39
N THR A 272 -19.25 11.55 46.68
CA THR A 272 -20.57 11.27 47.26
C THR A 272 -20.47 10.02 48.12
N MET A 273 -20.50 10.22 49.43
CA MET A 273 -20.68 9.14 50.41
C MET A 273 -22.10 8.58 50.23
N ALA A 274 -22.20 7.36 49.70
CA ALA A 274 -23.44 6.58 49.69
C ALA A 274 -23.27 5.32 50.54
N ALA A 275 -24.19 5.20 51.48
CA ALA A 275 -24.29 4.21 52.54
C ALA A 275 -24.22 2.74 52.10
N ALA A 276 -23.62 1.93 52.97
CA ALA A 276 -23.65 0.48 52.97
C ALA A 276 -25.07 -0.07 53.22
N PRO A 277 -25.33 -1.32 52.81
CA PRO A 277 -25.86 -2.27 53.79
C PRO A 277 -25.18 -3.65 53.78
N ALA A 278 -24.92 -4.10 55.01
CA ALA A 278 -25.01 -5.45 55.58
C ALA A 278 -24.59 -6.70 54.76
N ALA A 279 -23.61 -7.39 55.33
CA ALA A 279 -23.23 -8.78 55.08
C ALA A 279 -24.32 -9.80 55.49
N PRO A 280 -24.15 -11.08 55.11
CA PRO A 280 -24.11 -12.14 56.12
C PRO A 280 -22.82 -13.01 56.07
N PRO A 281 -22.56 -13.79 57.14
CA PRO A 281 -21.25 -14.42 57.40
C PRO A 281 -21.19 -15.91 57.02
N ASP A 282 -20.00 -16.42 56.71
CA ASP A 282 -19.46 -17.74 57.13
C ASP A 282 -18.11 -17.99 56.43
N LEU A 283 -16.99 -18.07 57.16
CA LEU A 283 -16.40 -19.21 57.89
C LEU A 283 -15.51 -20.13 57.03
N GLY A 284 -14.24 -20.24 57.44
CA GLY A 284 -13.20 -21.12 56.89
C GLY A 284 -12.01 -20.30 56.38
N ASP A 285 -11.10 -19.81 57.22
CA ASP A 285 -10.01 -20.55 57.89
C ASP A 285 -9.29 -21.51 56.93
N PHE A 286 -8.07 -21.14 56.50
CA PHE A 286 -6.84 -21.96 56.58
C PHE A 286 -5.67 -21.24 55.90
N GLY A 287 -4.60 -21.03 56.67
CA GLY A 287 -3.26 -21.46 56.27
C GLY A 287 -2.47 -20.59 55.28
N ALA A 288 -1.50 -19.86 55.82
CA ALA A 288 -0.40 -19.25 55.08
C ALA A 288 0.56 -20.27 54.43
N ALA A 289 1.08 -19.97 53.24
CA ALA A 289 2.47 -20.24 52.83
C ALA A 289 2.81 -19.54 51.48
N PRO A 290 4.05 -19.05 51.29
CA PRO A 290 4.49 -18.42 50.04
C PRO A 290 5.22 -19.41 49.11
N ALA A 291 5.41 -18.98 47.86
CA ALA A 291 6.36 -19.46 46.84
C ALA A 291 5.98 -20.67 45.97
N ALA A 292 5.86 -20.41 44.66
CA ALA A 292 6.68 -21.04 43.61
C ALA A 292 6.32 -20.46 42.24
N ALA A 293 7.34 -20.04 41.48
CA ALA A 293 7.21 -19.64 40.08
C ALA A 293 6.89 -20.85 39.19
N PRO A 294 6.07 -20.70 38.13
CA PRO A 294 5.75 -21.80 37.22
C PRO A 294 6.95 -22.15 36.32
N PRO A 295 7.20 -23.45 36.04
CA PRO A 295 8.23 -23.88 35.09
C PRO A 295 7.82 -23.58 33.64
N PRO A 296 8.79 -23.38 32.72
CA PRO A 296 8.51 -23.17 31.31
C PRO A 296 7.98 -24.44 30.62
N PRO A 297 7.16 -24.32 29.57
CA PRO A 297 6.62 -25.46 28.84
C PRO A 297 7.71 -26.21 28.04
N PRO A 298 7.52 -27.53 27.81
CA PRO A 298 8.49 -28.36 27.10
C PRO A 298 8.56 -28.02 25.61
N VAL A 299 9.79 -27.88 25.12
CA VAL A 299 10.15 -27.74 23.70
C VAL A 299 9.80 -29.07 22.99
N GLN A 300 8.82 -29.04 22.10
CA GLN A 300 8.54 -30.17 21.19
C GLN A 300 9.50 -30.11 19.98
N PRO A 301 10.05 -31.26 19.54
CA PRO A 301 10.87 -31.32 18.33
C PRO A 301 10.01 -31.17 17.06
N ALA A 302 10.53 -30.39 16.11
CA ALA A 302 9.93 -30.13 14.81
C ALA A 302 9.63 -31.44 14.05
N ALA A 303 8.36 -31.70 13.79
CA ALA A 303 7.91 -32.73 12.87
C ALA A 303 8.17 -32.27 11.43
N SER A 304 9.05 -32.99 10.74
CA SER A 304 9.28 -32.88 9.31
C SER A 304 8.10 -33.46 8.54
N TYR A 305 7.22 -32.61 8.01
CA TYR A 305 6.21 -33.00 7.04
C TYR A 305 6.78 -32.90 5.62
N ALA A 306 7.10 -34.05 5.04
CA ALA A 306 7.15 -34.22 3.61
C ALA A 306 5.72 -34.47 3.14
N SER A 307 5.09 -33.47 2.52
CA SER A 307 3.75 -33.60 1.94
C SER A 307 3.87 -33.73 0.42
N SER A 308 3.59 -34.92 -0.07
CA SER A 308 3.29 -35.20 -1.47
C SER A 308 1.95 -34.56 -1.84
N LEU A 309 1.94 -33.72 -2.88
CA LEU A 309 0.74 -33.22 -3.52
C LEU A 309 -0.03 -34.39 -4.16
N ASP A 310 -1.23 -34.64 -3.66
CA ASP A 310 -2.32 -35.26 -4.42
C ASP A 310 -3.45 -34.22 -4.49
N VAL A 311 -3.78 -33.80 -5.70
CA VAL A 311 -4.77 -32.76 -5.98
C VAL A 311 -6.13 -33.44 -6.15
N SER A 312 -6.96 -33.35 -5.11
CA SER A 312 -8.39 -33.64 -5.19
C SER A 312 -9.17 -32.36 -4.93
N ASP A 313 -9.78 -31.83 -5.99
CA ASP A 313 -10.73 -30.73 -5.97
C ASP A 313 -12.00 -31.12 -5.20
N ASN A 314 -12.08 -30.80 -3.91
CA ASN A 314 -13.33 -30.66 -3.18
C ASN A 314 -13.12 -29.95 -1.83
N GLU A 315 -13.97 -28.96 -1.52
CA GLU A 315 -14.12 -28.26 -0.22
C GLU A 315 -13.09 -27.17 0.18
N ALA A 316 -13.10 -26.02 -0.48
CA ALA A 316 -12.36 -24.81 -0.08
C ALA A 316 -13.27 -23.58 0.14
N SER A 317 -14.36 -23.73 0.90
CA SER A 317 -15.24 -22.59 1.29
C SER A 317 -15.33 -22.39 2.80
N ILE A 318 -14.45 -23.02 3.59
CA ILE A 318 -14.49 -22.98 5.06
C ILE A 318 -13.49 -21.93 5.63
N ASP A 319 -12.53 -21.43 4.84
CA ASP A 319 -11.49 -20.52 5.34
C ASP A 319 -11.84 -19.01 5.28
N ASP A 320 -12.80 -18.60 4.44
CA ASP A 320 -13.09 -17.17 4.24
C ASP A 320 -13.73 -16.53 5.48
N ASP A 321 -14.65 -17.24 6.14
CA ASP A 321 -15.32 -16.76 7.36
C ASP A 321 -14.35 -16.66 8.55
N GLU A 322 -13.45 -17.64 8.70
CA GLU A 322 -12.46 -17.62 9.78
C GLU A 322 -11.41 -16.52 9.54
N TYR A 323 -11.00 -16.33 8.28
CA TYR A 323 -10.11 -15.24 7.89
C TYR A 323 -10.75 -13.88 8.15
N GLN A 324 -12.03 -13.72 7.83
CA GLN A 324 -12.77 -12.48 8.08
C GLN A 324 -12.87 -12.18 9.59
N ARG A 325 -13.18 -13.20 10.41
CA ARG A 325 -13.18 -13.05 11.88
C ARG A 325 -11.82 -12.63 12.43
N ARG A 326 -10.73 -13.23 11.95
CA ARG A 326 -9.36 -12.86 12.37
C ARG A 326 -9.04 -11.40 12.03
N MET A 327 -9.46 -10.93 10.86
CA MET A 327 -9.27 -9.53 10.44
C MET A 327 -10.10 -8.56 11.29
N GLU A 328 -11.35 -8.92 11.64
CA GLU A 328 -12.21 -8.14 12.51
C GLU A 328 -11.66 -8.03 13.94
N VAL A 329 -11.20 -9.15 14.51
CA VAL A 329 -10.54 -9.15 15.84
C VAL A 329 -9.30 -8.26 15.84
N ALA A 330 -8.44 -8.38 14.83
CA ALA A 330 -7.23 -7.56 14.71
C ALA A 330 -7.56 -6.06 14.58
N ARG A 331 -8.65 -5.72 13.88
CA ARG A 331 -9.14 -4.34 13.76
C ARG A 331 -9.65 -3.81 15.10
N LEU A 332 -10.47 -4.57 15.82
CA LEU A 332 -11.01 -4.18 17.13
C LEU A 332 -9.89 -4.01 18.16
N GLU A 333 -8.89 -4.88 18.17
CA GLU A 333 -7.72 -4.77 19.05
C GLU A 333 -6.91 -3.48 18.83
N ARG A 334 -6.77 -3.02 17.58
CA ARG A 334 -6.10 -1.73 17.30
C ARG A 334 -6.88 -0.57 17.88
N ILE A 335 -8.21 -0.57 17.69
CA ILE A 335 -9.08 0.49 18.23
C ILE A 335 -9.05 0.50 19.76
N GLU A 336 -9.14 -0.68 20.39
CA GLU A 336 -9.02 -0.81 21.85
C GLU A 336 -7.68 -0.27 22.35
N ARG A 337 -6.56 -0.67 21.71
CA ARG A 337 -5.21 -0.22 22.09
C ARG A 337 -5.06 1.29 21.99
N ASP A 338 -5.61 1.91 20.95
CA ASP A 338 -5.55 3.36 20.76
C ASP A 338 -6.37 4.13 21.82
N LEU A 339 -7.57 3.63 22.15
CA LEU A 339 -8.42 4.22 23.20
C LEU A 339 -7.79 4.07 24.59
N VAL A 340 -7.20 2.90 24.89
CA VAL A 340 -6.47 2.69 26.15
C VAL A 340 -5.23 3.59 26.23
N ALA A 341 -4.47 3.70 25.15
CA ALA A 341 -3.31 4.59 25.11
C ALA A 341 -3.69 6.09 25.25
N ARG A 342 -4.91 6.48 24.84
CA ARG A 342 -5.45 7.82 25.12
C ARG A 342 -5.85 7.98 26.58
N LEU A 343 -6.52 6.97 27.15
CA LEU A 343 -6.88 6.94 28.57
C LEU A 343 -5.63 7.06 29.46
N GLU A 344 -4.55 6.34 29.14
CA GLU A 344 -3.28 6.40 29.87
C GLU A 344 -2.61 7.78 29.75
N ARG A 345 -2.69 8.42 28.58
CA ARG A 345 -2.09 9.74 28.34
C ARG A 345 -2.86 10.89 28.96
N MET A 346 -4.19 10.83 28.93
CA MET A 346 -5.05 11.93 29.37
C MET A 346 -5.61 11.75 30.78
N GLY A 347 -5.54 10.54 31.34
CA GLY A 347 -6.09 10.18 32.64
C GLY A 347 -7.60 9.95 32.66
N SER A 348 -8.33 10.42 31.65
CA SER A 348 -9.75 10.14 31.43
C SER A 348 -10.09 10.13 29.94
N LEU A 349 -11.12 9.37 29.58
CA LEU A 349 -11.73 9.39 28.24
C LEU A 349 -13.00 10.23 28.28
N SER A 350 -13.39 10.78 27.13
CA SER A 350 -14.72 11.40 27.03
C SER A 350 -15.81 10.33 27.19
N PRO A 351 -17.02 10.67 27.68
CA PRO A 351 -18.12 9.70 27.82
C PRO A 351 -18.45 8.94 26.53
N ALA A 352 -18.28 9.58 25.38
CA ALA A 352 -18.46 8.95 24.07
C ALA A 352 -17.36 7.93 23.75
N GLU A 353 -16.11 8.22 24.10
CA GLU A 353 -14.99 7.28 23.93
C GLU A 353 -15.06 6.12 24.92
N GLU A 354 -15.55 6.34 26.15
CA GLU A 354 -15.82 5.26 27.10
C GLU A 354 -16.92 4.32 26.61
N ALA A 355 -18.01 4.88 26.07
CA ALA A 355 -19.08 4.10 25.45
C ALA A 355 -18.52 3.28 24.27
N ARG A 356 -17.74 3.93 23.39
CA ARG A 356 -17.09 3.25 22.25
C ARG A 356 -16.13 2.14 22.69
N LEU A 357 -15.38 2.34 23.78
CA LEU A 357 -14.49 1.31 24.32
C LEU A 357 -15.28 0.12 24.86
N ARG A 358 -16.45 0.35 25.48
CA ARG A 358 -17.35 -0.74 25.91
C ARG A 358 -17.91 -1.50 24.71
N ASP A 359 -18.40 -0.78 23.70
CA ASP A 359 -18.94 -1.40 22.48
C ASP A 359 -17.89 -2.25 21.76
N VAL A 360 -16.64 -1.77 21.65
CA VAL A 360 -15.53 -2.53 21.04
C VAL A 360 -15.22 -3.80 21.83
N ARG A 361 -15.26 -3.75 23.16
CA ARG A 361 -15.06 -4.93 24.02
C ARG A 361 -16.21 -5.93 23.91
N GLU A 362 -17.44 -5.44 23.81
CA GLU A 362 -18.62 -6.28 23.62
C GLU A 362 -18.62 -6.96 22.24
N GLN A 363 -18.31 -6.21 21.18
CA GLN A 363 -18.16 -6.76 19.83
C GLN A 363 -17.05 -7.82 19.76
N ARG A 364 -15.93 -7.59 20.44
CA ARG A 364 -14.83 -8.56 20.51
C ARG A 364 -15.18 -9.80 21.31
N ALA A 365 -16.05 -9.69 22.32
CA ALA A 365 -16.53 -10.84 23.10
C ALA A 365 -17.61 -11.65 22.36
N ALA A 366 -18.30 -11.04 21.39
CA ALA A 366 -19.33 -11.68 20.58
C ALA A 366 -18.78 -12.44 19.36
N LEU A 367 -17.56 -12.11 18.91
CA LEU A 367 -16.81 -12.81 17.85
C LEU A 367 -16.04 -14.00 18.41
#